data_AF-A0A821XKH4-F1
#
_entry.id   AF-A0A821XKH4-F1
#
_cell.length_a   1.000
_cell.length_b   1.000
_cell.length_c   1.000
_cell.angle_alpha   90.00
_cell.angle_beta   90.00
_cell.angle_gamma   90.00
#
_symmetry.space_group_name_H-M   'P 1'
#
loop_
_entity.id
_entity.type
_entity.pdbx_description
1 polymer ?
#
loop_
_entity_poly.entity_id
_entity_poly.type
_entity_poly.pdbx_seq_one_letter_code
_entity_poly.pdbx_strand_id
1 'polypeptide(L)'
;MLESTPLCMIYCASPDSFARLDQLQWLIDTCIQSNIFCALVCTNKYSKGNQQRAHELNDFHSFLSRYHSMTRNETNIKYYENVALYTSVNSIIYENIGLGVRKVVEDINELIFAIITSLKDDKLVAWCYTIAENQSFLSMMLDKIVELFKISQPILEEFLQKEGKDTAKALIPLIIKEMMKKT
;
A
#
# COMPACT_ATOMS: atom_id res chain seq x y z
N MET A 1 0.68 14.13 25.96
CA MET A 1 0.62 13.84 24.52
C MET A 1 1.06 12.40 24.36
N LEU A 2 0.18 11.49 23.93
CA LEU A 2 0.60 10.14 23.55
C LEU A 2 1.38 10.28 22.24
N GLU A 3 2.65 9.89 22.24
CA GLU A 3 3.49 9.92 21.04
C GLU A 3 2.86 9.03 19.97
N SER A 4 2.61 9.58 18.78
CA SER A 4 2.06 8.84 17.66
C SER A 4 3.13 7.87 17.15
N THR A 5 2.93 6.57 17.34
CA THR A 5 3.81 5.55 16.77
C THR A 5 3.57 5.46 15.25
N PRO A 6 4.59 5.58 14.40
CA PRO A 6 4.42 5.44 12.95
C PRO A 6 3.84 4.06 12.59
N LEU A 7 2.91 4.01 11.64
CA LEU A 7 2.23 2.77 11.24
C LEU A 7 2.98 2.03 10.13
N CYS A 8 3.43 2.81 9.14
CA CYS A 8 4.01 2.35 7.90
C CYS A 8 5.05 3.36 7.43
N MET A 9 6.20 2.86 6.97
CA MET A 9 7.22 3.61 6.26
C MET A 9 7.09 3.28 4.77
N ILE A 10 6.89 4.29 3.93
CA ILE A 10 6.88 4.14 2.47
C ILE A 10 8.17 4.76 1.93
N TYR A 11 9.07 3.91 1.44
CA TYR A 11 10.30 4.33 0.79
C TYR A 11 10.09 4.37 -0.72
N CYS A 12 10.20 5.55 -1.31
CA CYS A 12 10.07 5.73 -2.75
C CYS A 12 11.44 5.88 -3.41
N ALA A 13 11.74 5.05 -4.39
CA ALA A 13 12.89 5.20 -5.26
C ALA A 13 12.41 5.22 -6.71
N SER A 14 12.89 6.17 -7.51
CA SER A 14 12.73 6.08 -8.97
C SER A 14 13.96 5.42 -9.57
N PRO A 15 13.85 4.83 -10.78
CA PRO A 15 15.04 4.54 -11.58
C PRO A 15 15.94 5.79 -11.64
N ASP A 16 17.25 5.60 -11.46
CA ASP A 16 18.29 6.65 -11.33
C ASP A 16 18.31 7.44 -9.99
N SER A 17 17.44 7.16 -9.03
CA SER A 17 17.59 7.76 -7.70
C SER A 17 18.80 7.16 -6.99
N PHE A 18 19.71 8.01 -6.52
CA PHE A 18 20.85 7.59 -5.70
C PHE A 18 20.38 7.27 -4.27
N ALA A 19 19.63 6.18 -4.14
CA ALA A 19 19.30 5.60 -2.85
C ALA A 19 20.61 5.13 -2.19
N ARG A 20 21.01 5.77 -1.08
CA ARG A 20 22.13 5.26 -0.28
C ARG A 20 21.68 3.98 0.41
N LEU A 21 22.06 2.84 -0.18
CA LEU A 21 21.69 1.50 0.25
C LEU A 21 21.94 1.25 1.75
N ASP A 22 23.05 1.76 2.29
CA ASP A 22 23.38 1.64 3.73
C ASP A 22 22.36 2.35 4.63
N GLN A 23 21.89 3.53 4.21
CA GLN A 23 20.89 4.30 4.96
C GLN A 23 19.52 3.64 4.88
N LEU A 24 19.18 3.09 3.71
CA LEU A 24 17.94 2.33 3.54
C LEU A 24 17.93 1.09 4.43
N GLN A 25 19.06 0.38 4.52
CA GLN A 25 19.17 -0.78 5.40
C GLN A 25 18.94 -0.39 6.87
N TRP A 26 19.66 0.61 7.37
CA TRP A 26 19.47 1.10 8.75
C TRP A 26 18.03 1.54 9.03
N LEU A 27 17.38 2.20 8.06
CA LEU A 27 15.99 2.63 8.19
C LEU A 27 15.03 1.44 8.28
N ILE A 28 15.22 0.42 7.45
CA ILE A 28 14.41 -0.81 7.48
C ILE A 28 14.63 -1.55 8.80
N ASP A 29 15.89 -1.71 9.24
CA ASP A 29 16.23 -2.30 10.54
C ASP A 29 15.44 -1.62 11.67
N THR A 30 15.47 -0.29 11.70
CA THR A 30 14.77 0.53 12.71
C THR A 30 13.26 0.34 12.66
N CYS A 31 12.68 0.33 11.45
CA CYS A 31 11.24 0.12 11.27
C CYS A 31 10.83 -1.26 11.77
N ILE A 32 11.52 -2.32 11.37
CA ILE A 32 11.19 -3.69 11.76
C ILE A 32 11.30 -3.88 13.27
N GLN A 33 12.37 -3.37 13.90
CA GLN A 33 12.53 -3.41 15.36
C GLN A 33 11.43 -2.65 16.10
N SER A 34 10.96 -1.54 15.51
CA SER A 34 9.87 -0.73 16.05
C SER A 34 8.47 -1.24 15.64
N ASN A 35 8.40 -2.41 15.00
CA ASN A 35 7.17 -2.98 14.47
C ASN A 35 6.43 -2.02 13.51
N ILE A 36 7.16 -1.31 12.66
CA ILE A 36 6.62 -0.41 11.63
C ILE A 36 6.65 -1.16 10.30
N PHE A 37 5.50 -1.22 9.60
CA PHE A 37 5.41 -1.89 8.30
C PHE A 37 6.25 -1.15 7.24
N CYS A 38 6.97 -1.86 6.39
CA CYS A 38 7.82 -1.26 5.36
C CYS A 38 7.30 -1.50 3.95
N ALA A 39 7.00 -0.45 3.19
CA ALA A 39 6.68 -0.53 1.78
C ALA A 39 7.79 0.11 0.93
N LEU A 40 8.54 -0.71 0.19
CA LEU A 40 9.56 -0.23 -0.75
C LEU A 40 8.95 -0.10 -2.15
N VAL A 41 8.92 1.11 -2.69
CA VAL A 41 8.13 1.46 -3.87
C VAL A 41 9.04 2.01 -4.95
N CYS A 42 9.15 1.27 -6.05
CA CYS A 42 9.79 1.76 -7.27
C CYS A 42 8.78 2.67 -8.01
N THR A 43 8.97 3.98 -7.94
CA THR A 43 8.11 4.95 -8.62
C THR A 43 8.52 5.09 -10.09
N ASN A 44 7.66 5.71 -10.91
CA ASN A 44 7.91 5.96 -12.33
C ASN A 44 8.26 4.68 -13.11
N LYS A 45 7.49 3.61 -12.90
CA LYS A 45 7.62 2.25 -13.47
C LYS A 45 8.06 2.13 -14.94
N TYR A 46 7.85 3.16 -15.76
CA TYR A 46 8.12 3.16 -17.20
C TYR A 46 9.31 4.03 -17.65
N SER A 47 9.90 4.85 -16.77
CA SER A 47 10.83 5.92 -17.15
C SER A 47 12.13 5.47 -17.83
N LYS A 48 12.61 4.24 -17.56
CA LYS A 48 13.92 3.76 -18.03
C LYS A 48 13.94 2.37 -18.62
N GLY A 49 12.78 1.80 -18.96
CA GLY A 49 12.70 0.46 -19.52
C GLY A 49 12.75 -0.63 -18.44
N ASN A 50 12.58 -1.89 -18.87
CA ASN A 50 12.33 -2.98 -17.94
C ASN A 50 13.55 -3.41 -17.12
N GLN A 51 14.77 -3.16 -17.60
CA GLN A 51 16.00 -3.63 -16.95
C GLN A 51 16.34 -2.84 -15.69
N GLN A 52 16.29 -1.51 -15.73
CA GLN A 52 16.54 -0.65 -14.58
C GLN A 52 15.51 -0.95 -13.50
N ARG A 53 14.21 -0.91 -13.81
CA ARG A 53 13.15 -1.28 -12.86
C ARG A 53 13.40 -2.63 -12.19
N ALA A 54 13.81 -3.64 -12.97
CA ALA A 54 14.12 -4.96 -12.43
C ALA A 54 15.32 -4.92 -11.48
N HIS A 55 16.33 -4.09 -11.74
CA HIS A 55 17.46 -3.85 -10.85
C HIS A 55 17.00 -3.24 -9.51
N GLU A 56 16.22 -2.16 -9.50
CA GLU A 56 15.73 -1.57 -8.25
C GLU A 56 14.85 -2.55 -7.44
N LEU A 57 13.97 -3.31 -8.12
CA LEU A 57 13.15 -4.32 -7.44
C LEU A 57 13.98 -5.49 -6.90
N ASN A 58 15.08 -5.86 -7.58
CA ASN A 58 16.00 -6.88 -7.09
C ASN A 58 16.79 -6.38 -5.87
N ASP A 59 17.16 -5.10 -5.83
CA ASP A 59 17.79 -4.50 -4.67
C ASP A 59 16.83 -4.53 -3.47
N PHE A 60 15.58 -4.11 -3.66
CA PHE A 60 14.54 -4.22 -2.63
C PHE A 60 14.32 -5.67 -2.16
N HIS A 61 14.32 -6.63 -3.07
CA HIS A 61 14.26 -8.04 -2.72
C HIS A 61 15.45 -8.47 -1.85
N SER A 62 16.66 -8.08 -2.24
CA SER A 62 17.89 -8.38 -1.53
C SER A 62 17.83 -7.85 -0.09
N PHE A 63 17.35 -6.63 0.13
CA PHE A 63 17.17 -6.10 1.49
C PHE A 63 16.13 -6.87 2.30
N LEU A 64 14.92 -7.02 1.77
CA LEU A 64 13.80 -7.56 2.54
C LEU A 64 13.94 -9.07 2.83
N SER A 65 14.60 -9.81 1.94
CA SER A 65 14.86 -11.26 2.13
C SER A 65 15.74 -11.59 3.34
N ARG A 66 16.47 -10.60 3.88
CA ARG A 66 17.28 -10.75 5.10
C ARG A 66 16.43 -10.81 6.36
N TYR A 67 15.24 -10.24 6.33
CA TYR A 67 14.34 -10.15 7.47
C TYR A 67 13.26 -11.22 7.46
N HIS A 68 12.85 -11.67 6.28
CA HIS A 68 11.85 -12.71 6.14
C HIS A 68 12.12 -13.61 4.95
N SER A 69 12.09 -14.93 5.16
CA SER A 69 12.32 -15.93 4.10
C SER A 69 11.04 -16.28 3.35
N MET A 70 9.89 -16.28 4.03
CA MET A 70 8.60 -16.54 3.40
C MET A 70 8.13 -15.31 2.63
N THR A 71 7.82 -15.52 1.35
CA THR A 71 7.32 -14.46 0.46
C THR A 71 6.07 -14.92 -0.28
N ARG A 72 5.14 -13.99 -0.53
CA ARG A 72 4.00 -14.18 -1.44
C ARG A 72 4.04 -13.12 -2.54
N ASN A 73 3.57 -13.47 -3.73
CA ASN A 73 3.46 -12.55 -4.86
C ASN A 73 1.99 -12.42 -5.25
N GLU A 74 1.47 -11.19 -5.31
CA GLU A 74 0.12 -10.92 -5.76
C GLU A 74 0.12 -9.63 -6.59
N THR A 75 -0.39 -9.67 -7.82
CA THR A 75 -0.63 -8.47 -8.64
C THR A 75 0.59 -7.53 -8.74
N ASN A 76 1.78 -8.07 -9.01
CA ASN A 76 3.06 -7.34 -9.07
C ASN A 76 3.60 -6.79 -7.73
N ILE A 77 2.99 -7.17 -6.61
CA ILE A 77 3.45 -6.84 -5.25
C ILE A 77 4.08 -8.10 -4.65
N LYS A 78 5.29 -7.97 -4.10
CA LYS A 78 5.93 -9.03 -3.32
C LYS A 78 5.88 -8.69 -1.86
N TYR A 79 5.32 -9.58 -1.05
CA TYR A 79 5.16 -9.40 0.39
C TYR A 79 6.15 -10.29 1.15
N TYR A 80 6.54 -9.80 2.32
CA TYR A 80 7.36 -10.44 3.34
C TYR A 80 6.50 -10.52 4.61
N GLU A 81 5.51 -11.41 4.53
CA GLU A 81 4.42 -11.55 5.51
C GLU A 81 3.74 -10.21 5.85
N ASN A 82 3.66 -9.88 7.15
CA ASN A 82 3.09 -8.66 7.70
C ASN A 82 4.17 -7.64 8.10
N VAL A 83 5.41 -7.81 7.62
CA VAL A 83 6.55 -6.96 7.98
C VAL A 83 6.83 -5.95 6.88
N ALA A 84 6.86 -6.41 5.62
CA ALA A 84 7.20 -5.54 4.51
C ALA A 84 6.58 -5.99 3.18
N LEU A 85 6.60 -5.09 2.21
CA LEU A 85 6.37 -5.39 0.80
C LEU A 85 7.30 -4.57 -0.08
N TYR A 86 7.44 -4.99 -1.33
CA TYR A 86 7.90 -4.11 -2.39
C TYR A 86 7.01 -4.20 -3.62
N THR A 87 6.96 -3.10 -4.38
CA THR A 87 6.23 -3.02 -5.66
C THR A 87 6.80 -1.93 -6.55
N SER A 88 6.31 -1.84 -7.79
CA SER A 88 6.51 -0.70 -8.67
C SER A 88 5.18 -0.03 -8.98
N VAL A 89 5.16 1.30 -8.98
CA VAL A 89 3.98 2.10 -9.34
C VAL A 89 4.30 3.10 -10.43
N ASN A 90 3.29 3.48 -11.20
CA ASN A 90 3.40 4.64 -12.07
C ASN A 90 2.71 5.83 -11.40
N SER A 91 3.47 6.61 -10.63
CA SER A 91 2.94 7.71 -9.81
C SER A 91 2.52 8.95 -10.60
N ILE A 92 3.04 9.09 -11.83
CA ILE A 92 2.73 10.19 -12.74
C ILE A 92 2.50 9.63 -14.15
N ILE A 93 1.88 10.42 -15.02
CA ILE A 93 1.71 10.05 -16.42
C ILE A 93 3.10 9.93 -17.06
N TYR A 94 3.38 8.79 -17.70
CA TYR A 94 4.59 8.58 -18.47
C TYR A 94 4.28 8.77 -19.95
N GLU A 95 5.08 9.60 -20.62
CA GLU A 95 4.95 9.90 -22.05
C GLU A 95 6.30 9.73 -22.74
N ASN A 96 6.31 8.95 -23.82
CA ASN A 96 7.43 8.82 -24.73
C ASN A 96 6.97 9.26 -26.12
N ILE A 97 7.22 10.53 -26.43
CA ILE A 97 6.79 11.17 -27.67
C ILE A 97 7.39 10.45 -28.90
N GLY A 98 8.64 9.98 -28.81
CA GLY A 98 9.32 9.30 -29.90
C GLY A 98 8.72 7.94 -30.28
N LEU A 99 8.05 7.27 -29.34
CA LEU A 99 7.37 5.98 -29.57
C LEU A 99 5.84 6.09 -29.57
N GLY A 100 5.28 7.30 -29.39
CA GLY A 100 3.84 7.50 -29.26
C GLY A 100 3.22 6.78 -28.05
N VAL A 101 4.02 6.46 -27.03
CA VAL A 101 3.56 5.71 -25.85
C VAL A 101 3.13 6.67 -24.75
N ARG A 102 1.92 6.48 -24.23
CA ARG A 102 1.40 7.17 -23.04
C ARG A 102 0.88 6.16 -22.04
N LYS A 103 1.33 6.24 -20.79
CA LYS A 103 0.89 5.41 -19.67
C LYS A 103 0.33 6.30 -18.57
N VAL A 104 -0.87 5.96 -18.10
CA VAL A 104 -1.57 6.69 -17.04
C VAL A 104 -1.00 6.33 -15.66
N VAL A 105 -1.44 7.05 -14.64
CA VAL A 105 -1.17 6.68 -13.25
C VAL A 105 -1.82 5.33 -12.95
N GLU A 106 -1.06 4.40 -12.38
CA GLU A 106 -1.51 3.04 -12.08
C GLU A 106 -0.77 2.44 -10.86
N ASP A 107 -1.32 1.38 -10.30
CA ASP A 107 -0.81 0.57 -9.18
C ASP A 107 -0.75 1.28 -7.80
N ILE A 108 -1.13 2.56 -7.70
CA ILE A 108 -1.19 3.28 -6.41
C ILE A 108 -2.27 2.70 -5.49
N ASN A 109 -3.47 2.45 -6.03
CA ASN A 109 -4.57 1.92 -5.22
C ASN A 109 -4.28 0.49 -4.76
N GLU A 110 -3.65 -0.31 -5.64
CA GLU A 110 -3.16 -1.64 -5.32
C GLU A 110 -2.11 -1.60 -4.19
N LEU A 111 -1.17 -0.64 -4.22
CA LEU A 111 -0.22 -0.42 -3.14
C LEU A 111 -0.92 -0.06 -1.82
N ILE A 112 -1.84 0.91 -1.83
CA ILE A 112 -2.56 1.32 -0.62
C ILE A 112 -3.35 0.13 -0.04
N PHE A 113 -4.02 -0.64 -0.90
CA PHE A 113 -4.77 -1.82 -0.50
C PHE A 113 -3.87 -2.94 0.01
N ALA A 114 -2.69 -3.14 -0.59
CA ALA A 114 -1.70 -4.09 -0.10
C ALA A 114 -1.18 -3.74 1.31
N ILE A 115 -1.07 -2.45 1.62
CA ILE A 115 -0.76 -2.00 2.99
C ILE A 115 -1.93 -2.35 3.92
N ILE A 116 -3.18 -2.08 3.54
CA ILE A 116 -4.39 -2.47 4.32
C ILE A 116 -4.35 -3.97 4.65
N THR A 117 -4.10 -4.84 3.67
CA THR A 117 -4.12 -6.30 3.87
C THR A 117 -2.93 -6.84 4.67
N SER A 118 -1.91 -6.02 4.90
CA SER A 118 -0.70 -6.40 5.65
C SER A 118 -0.71 -5.91 7.10
N LEU A 119 -1.45 -4.83 7.38
CA LEU A 119 -1.60 -4.29 8.72
C LEU A 119 -2.61 -5.11 9.55
N LYS A 120 -2.44 -5.07 10.88
CA LYS A 120 -3.31 -5.75 11.85
C LYS A 120 -3.73 -4.79 12.96
N ASP A 121 -4.83 -5.14 13.63
CA ASP A 121 -5.31 -4.52 14.87
C ASP A 121 -5.36 -2.98 14.78
N ASP A 122 -4.84 -2.28 15.78
CA ASP A 122 -4.86 -0.82 15.89
C ASP A 122 -4.20 -0.12 14.69
N LYS A 123 -3.18 -0.75 14.07
CA LYS A 123 -2.52 -0.16 12.90
C LYS A 123 -3.40 -0.19 11.67
N LEU A 124 -4.18 -1.26 11.51
CA LEU A 124 -5.15 -1.36 10.44
C LEU A 124 -6.25 -0.31 10.62
N VAL A 125 -6.78 -0.16 11.84
CA VAL A 125 -7.76 0.90 12.15
C VAL A 125 -7.21 2.29 11.83
N ALA A 126 -6.01 2.60 12.32
CA ALA A 126 -5.39 3.90 12.11
C ALA A 126 -5.06 4.16 10.62
N TRP A 127 -4.67 3.13 9.87
CA TRP A 127 -4.48 3.23 8.43
C TRP A 127 -5.80 3.46 7.68
N CYS A 128 -6.88 2.77 8.05
CA CYS A 128 -8.21 3.01 7.50
C CYS A 128 -8.66 4.47 7.71
N TYR A 129 -8.41 5.05 8.89
CA TYR A 129 -8.66 6.48 9.11
C TYR A 129 -7.77 7.38 8.25
N THR A 130 -6.49 7.04 8.09
CA THR A 130 -5.54 7.82 7.27
C THR A 130 -5.99 7.92 5.82
N ILE A 131 -6.55 6.85 5.26
CA ILE A 131 -7.00 6.81 3.86
C ILE A 131 -8.47 7.20 3.69
N ALA A 132 -9.20 7.43 4.78
CA ALA A 132 -10.64 7.72 4.75
C ALA A 132 -10.96 8.96 3.89
N GLU A 133 -10.11 9.99 3.93
CA GLU A 133 -10.33 11.21 3.16
C GLU A 133 -10.16 11.01 1.65
N ASN A 134 -9.56 9.90 1.22
CA ASN A 134 -9.37 9.57 -0.19
C ASN A 134 -10.59 8.86 -0.78
N GLN A 135 -11.65 9.64 -1.05
CA GLN A 135 -12.90 9.13 -1.62
C GLN A 135 -12.71 8.40 -2.95
N SER A 136 -11.76 8.84 -3.79
CA SER A 136 -11.47 8.17 -5.07
C SER A 136 -10.93 6.76 -4.85
N PHE A 137 -10.01 6.58 -3.90
CA PHE A 137 -9.50 5.26 -3.53
C PHE A 137 -10.63 4.37 -3.01
N LEU A 138 -11.42 4.87 -2.06
CA LEU A 138 -12.49 4.10 -1.44
C LEU A 138 -13.55 3.66 -2.46
N SER A 139 -13.93 4.55 -3.38
CA SER A 139 -14.88 4.22 -4.44
C SER A 139 -14.32 3.18 -5.41
N MET A 140 -13.06 3.28 -5.79
CA MET A 140 -12.43 2.32 -6.72
C MET A 140 -12.19 0.95 -6.09
N MET A 141 -11.92 0.90 -4.79
CA MET A 141 -11.56 -0.33 -4.07
C MET A 141 -12.71 -0.87 -3.21
N LEU A 142 -13.92 -0.32 -3.33
CA LEU A 142 -15.06 -0.63 -2.47
C LEU A 142 -15.32 -2.14 -2.40
N ASP A 143 -15.48 -2.80 -3.55
CA ASP A 143 -15.77 -4.24 -3.60
C ASP A 143 -14.70 -5.07 -2.91
N LYS A 144 -13.42 -4.74 -3.13
CA LYS A 144 -12.28 -5.42 -2.51
C LYS A 144 -12.23 -5.18 -1.00
N ILE A 145 -12.57 -3.98 -0.54
CA ILE A 145 -12.63 -3.63 0.89
C ILE A 145 -13.80 -4.38 1.56
N VAL A 146 -14.96 -4.39 0.93
CA VAL A 146 -16.16 -5.11 1.39
C VAL A 146 -15.88 -6.59 1.52
N GLU A 147 -15.22 -7.19 0.51
CA GLU A 147 -14.78 -8.58 0.53
C GLU A 147 -13.78 -8.85 1.65
N LEU A 148 -12.74 -8.02 1.78
CA LEU A 148 -11.68 -8.15 2.78
C LEU A 148 -12.25 -8.18 4.21
N PHE A 149 -13.17 -7.26 4.50
CA PHE A 149 -13.80 -7.15 5.82
C PHE A 149 -15.04 -8.04 5.98
N LYS A 150 -15.45 -8.76 4.92
CA LYS A 150 -16.65 -9.60 4.89
C LYS A 150 -17.92 -8.81 5.26
N ILE A 151 -18.00 -7.57 4.79
CA ILE A 151 -19.17 -6.72 5.01
C ILE A 151 -20.32 -7.23 4.11
N SER A 152 -21.49 -7.42 4.70
CA SER A 152 -22.68 -7.86 3.96
C SER A 152 -23.16 -6.74 3.02
N GLN A 153 -23.41 -7.05 1.75
CA GLN A 153 -23.90 -6.08 0.76
C GLN A 153 -25.19 -5.35 1.21
N PRO A 154 -26.22 -6.04 1.75
CA PRO A 154 -27.37 -5.37 2.35
C PRO A 154 -27.03 -4.33 3.44
N ILE A 155 -26.02 -4.60 4.27
CA ILE A 155 -25.58 -3.67 5.33
C ILE A 155 -24.91 -2.45 4.70
N LEU A 156 -24.08 -2.67 3.68
CA LEU A 156 -23.41 -1.59 2.96
C LEU A 156 -24.42 -0.67 2.26
N GLU A 157 -25.41 -1.25 1.56
CA GLU A 157 -26.46 -0.50 0.87
C GLU A 157 -27.29 0.34 1.84
N GLU A 158 -27.69 -0.22 2.99
CA GLU A 158 -28.40 0.49 4.05
C GLU A 158 -27.58 1.69 4.58
N PHE A 159 -26.30 1.47 4.87
CA PHE A 159 -25.41 2.52 5.34
C PHE A 159 -25.17 3.63 4.30
N LEU A 160 -24.96 3.27 3.03
CA LEU A 160 -24.79 4.24 1.95
C LEU A 160 -26.07 5.06 1.68
N GLN A 161 -27.25 4.44 1.82
CA GLN A 161 -28.52 5.18 1.73
C GLN A 161 -28.68 6.19 2.86
N LYS A 162 -28.22 5.85 4.07
CA LYS A 162 -28.36 6.69 5.27
C LYS A 162 -27.35 7.85 5.31
N GLU A 163 -26.09 7.58 5.00
CA GLU A 163 -24.98 8.55 5.10
C GLU A 163 -24.79 9.36 3.80
N GLY A 164 -25.51 9.00 2.73
CA GLY A 164 -25.41 9.65 1.42
C GLY A 164 -24.18 9.22 0.61
N LYS A 165 -23.74 10.04 -0.35
CA LYS A 165 -22.60 9.74 -1.24
C LYS A 165 -21.22 9.81 -0.56
N ASP A 166 -21.16 10.07 0.74
CA ASP A 166 -19.90 10.13 1.48
C ASP A 166 -19.44 8.71 1.86
N THR A 167 -18.78 8.04 0.92
CA THR A 167 -18.35 6.64 1.05
C THR A 167 -17.45 6.45 2.27
N ALA A 168 -16.57 7.40 2.58
CA ALA A 168 -15.71 7.34 3.76
C ALA A 168 -16.48 7.31 5.09
N LYS A 169 -17.43 8.24 5.27
CA LYS A 169 -18.22 8.32 6.50
C LYS A 169 -19.06 7.06 6.73
N ALA A 170 -19.56 6.45 5.66
CA ALA A 170 -20.33 5.22 5.73
C ALA A 170 -19.44 3.98 5.99
N LEU A 171 -18.30 3.89 5.30
CA LEU A 171 -17.52 2.65 5.23
C LEU A 171 -16.60 2.45 6.44
N ILE A 172 -15.98 3.50 6.97
CA ILE A 172 -15.02 3.38 8.08
C ILE A 172 -15.66 2.82 9.36
N PRO A 173 -16.83 3.30 9.83
CA PRO A 173 -17.49 2.72 11.00
C PRO A 173 -17.86 1.25 10.80
N LEU A 174 -18.25 0.86 9.59
CA LEU A 174 -18.55 -0.54 9.24
C LEU A 174 -17.30 -1.41 9.31
N ILE A 175 -16.18 -0.97 8.72
CA ILE A 175 -14.90 -1.67 8.79
C ILE A 175 -14.51 -1.90 10.25
N ILE A 176 -14.53 -0.85 11.07
CA ILE A 176 -14.15 -0.93 12.49
C ILE A 176 -15.07 -1.89 13.24
N LYS A 177 -16.38 -1.83 13.00
CA LYS A 177 -17.35 -2.74 13.60
C LYS A 177 -17.06 -4.20 13.26
N GLU A 178 -16.74 -4.51 12.01
CA GLU A 178 -16.41 -5.88 11.60
C GLU A 178 -15.04 -6.34 12.14
N MET A 179 -14.08 -5.43 12.30
CA MET A 179 -12.80 -5.72 12.94
C MET A 179 -12.98 -6.09 14.42
N MET A 180 -13.78 -5.34 15.17
CA MET A 180 -14.03 -5.58 16.60
C MET A 180 -14.75 -6.91 16.89
N LYS A 181 -15.47 -7.49 15.91
CA LYS A 181 -16.09 -8.81 16.08
C LYS A 181 -15.11 -9.98 16.00
N LYS A 182 -13.91 -9.77 15.47
CA LYS A 182 -12.90 -10.82 15.24
C LYS A 182 -11.88 -10.96 16.38
N THR A 183 -11.85 -10.00 17.30
CA THR A 183 -11.13 -10.02 18.58
C THR A 183 -12.00 -10.58 19.68
#